data_AF-A0A3B9XH26-F1
#
_entry.id   AF-A0A3B9XH26-F1
#
_cell.length_a   1.000
_cell.length_b   1.000
_cell.length_c   1.000
_cell.angle_alpha   90.00
_cell.angle_beta   90.00
_cell.angle_gamma   90.00
#
_symmetry.space_group_name_H-M   'P 1'
#
loop_
_entity.id
_entity.type
_entity.pdbx_description
1 polymer ?
#
loop_
_entity_poly.entity_id
_entity_poly.type
_entity_poly.pdbx_seq_one_letter_code
_entity_poly.pdbx_strand_id
1 'polypeptide(L)'
;RIEAAQIRQFKDVVQREDDHLILSLKDGKTLVKGNSSFTDEVDTSPKDPEHLTEDADQVVQYFFLYYYKENGLYLIEVLYYEGTGFLLVQQDTGATYHLFSPPVFGPEKHQFATASMDLEAGYNPNGIQIWQKKGLQWTKSFEQVYTDFGVSNPHWDSKTHLSFQKYTWNGADGKVAKGELKLSFQNSQWKED
;
A
#
# COMPACT_ATOMS: atom_id res chain seq x y z
N ARG A 1 -5.57 7.42 -18.77
CA ARG A 1 -5.55 7.20 -17.31
C ARG A 1 -5.70 5.70 -17.05
N ILE A 2 -4.82 5.12 -16.24
CA ILE A 2 -4.69 3.67 -16.02
C ILE A 2 -5.98 3.08 -15.46
N GLU A 3 -6.59 3.76 -14.49
CA GLU A 3 -7.83 3.32 -13.84
C GLU A 3 -8.97 3.00 -14.82
N ALA A 4 -9.32 3.89 -15.75
CA ALA A 4 -10.46 3.66 -16.64
C ALA A 4 -10.27 2.39 -17.49
N ALA A 5 -9.02 2.02 -17.82
CA ALA A 5 -8.73 0.76 -18.48
C ALA A 5 -8.91 -0.43 -17.53
N GLN A 6 -8.48 -0.30 -16.27
CA GLN A 6 -8.63 -1.33 -15.24
C GLN A 6 -10.10 -1.57 -14.88
N ILE A 7 -10.90 -0.52 -14.70
CA ILE A 7 -12.33 -0.63 -14.47
C ILE A 7 -13.01 -1.33 -15.65
N ARG A 8 -12.67 -0.99 -16.90
CA ARG A 8 -13.20 -1.71 -18.07
C ARG A 8 -12.81 -3.19 -18.07
N GLN A 9 -11.58 -3.52 -17.68
CA GLN A 9 -11.09 -4.89 -17.60
C GLN A 9 -11.80 -5.71 -16.50
N PHE A 10 -12.17 -5.07 -15.39
CA PHE A 10 -12.76 -5.70 -14.21
C PHE A 10 -14.20 -5.24 -13.94
N LYS A 11 -14.93 -4.83 -14.98
CA LYS A 11 -16.27 -4.23 -14.90
C LYS A 11 -17.33 -5.07 -14.17
N ASP A 12 -17.12 -6.39 -14.11
CA ASP A 12 -18.04 -7.32 -13.45
C ASP A 12 -17.94 -7.24 -11.91
N VAL A 13 -16.86 -6.65 -11.39
CA VAL A 13 -16.56 -6.59 -9.96
C VAL A 13 -16.15 -5.20 -9.47
N VAL A 14 -15.91 -4.25 -10.37
CA VAL A 14 -15.57 -2.85 -10.04
C VAL A 14 -16.28 -1.90 -10.98
N GLN A 15 -16.85 -0.84 -10.42
CA GLN A 15 -17.53 0.23 -11.15
C GLN A 15 -17.15 1.60 -10.57
N ARG A 16 -17.30 2.65 -11.39
CA ARG A 16 -17.16 4.05 -10.98
C ARG A 16 -18.46 4.75 -11.33
N GLU A 17 -19.11 5.32 -10.33
CA GLU A 17 -20.30 6.16 -10.48
C GLU A 17 -19.99 7.51 -9.86
N ASP A 18 -19.83 8.53 -10.70
CA ASP A 18 -19.36 9.86 -10.30
C ASP A 18 -18.10 9.77 -9.41
N ASP A 19 -18.18 10.26 -8.18
CA ASP A 19 -17.09 10.25 -7.20
C ASP A 19 -16.98 8.94 -6.40
N HIS A 20 -17.81 7.94 -6.68
CA HIS A 20 -17.86 6.68 -5.94
C HIS A 20 -17.19 5.53 -6.69
N LEU A 21 -16.16 4.96 -6.08
CA LEU A 21 -15.62 3.66 -6.45
C LEU A 21 -16.46 2.57 -5.78
N ILE A 22 -17.03 1.67 -6.58
CA ILE A 22 -17.90 0.59 -6.12
C ILE A 22 -17.22 -0.74 -6.40
N LEU A 23 -17.05 -1.57 -5.36
CA LEU A 23 -16.46 -2.90 -5.42
C LEU A 23 -17.51 -3.95 -5.06
N SER A 24 -17.65 -4.99 -5.87
CA SER A 24 -18.53 -6.12 -5.56
C SER A 24 -17.86 -7.06 -4.55
N LEU A 25 -18.56 -7.44 -3.49
CA LEU A 25 -18.13 -8.48 -2.55
C LEU A 25 -18.72 -9.84 -2.92
N LYS A 26 -18.12 -10.93 -2.44
CA LYS A 26 -18.60 -12.28 -2.78
C LYS A 26 -19.97 -12.62 -2.22
N ASP A 27 -20.39 -11.97 -1.14
CA ASP A 27 -21.72 -12.16 -0.55
C ASP A 27 -22.83 -11.39 -1.29
N GLY A 28 -22.48 -10.73 -2.40
CA GLY A 28 -23.41 -9.93 -3.21
C GLY A 28 -23.58 -8.50 -2.71
N LYS A 29 -22.96 -8.12 -1.59
CA LYS A 29 -22.90 -6.71 -1.16
C LYS A 29 -21.90 -5.93 -1.99
N THR A 30 -21.93 -4.61 -1.83
CA THR A 30 -20.92 -3.71 -2.39
C THR A 30 -20.18 -2.96 -1.28
N LEU A 31 -18.91 -2.68 -1.53
CA LEU A 31 -18.14 -1.72 -0.77
C LEU A 31 -17.99 -0.45 -1.61
N VAL A 32 -18.30 0.70 -1.02
CA VAL A 32 -18.28 1.99 -1.71
C VAL A 32 -17.22 2.90 -1.07
N LYS A 33 -16.39 3.56 -1.89
CA LYS A 33 -15.44 4.60 -1.47
C LYS A 33 -15.72 5.88 -2.27
N GLY A 34 -16.11 6.95 -1.59
CA GLY A 34 -16.39 8.25 -2.21
C GLY A 34 -15.18 9.17 -2.15
N ASN A 35 -14.94 9.94 -3.21
CA ASN A 35 -13.94 11.00 -3.21
C ASN A 35 -14.48 12.25 -2.51
N SER A 36 -13.64 12.95 -1.75
CA SER A 36 -13.95 14.28 -1.19
C SER A 36 -13.40 15.40 -2.08
N SER A 37 -14.01 16.58 -2.00
CA SER A 37 -13.56 17.83 -2.65
C SER A 37 -13.29 18.91 -1.60
N PHE A 38 -12.41 19.87 -1.93
CA PHE A 38 -12.03 20.99 -1.05
C PHE A 38 -13.24 21.82 -0.59
N THR A 39 -13.21 22.24 0.67
CA THR A 39 -13.80 23.51 1.11
C THR A 39 -12.65 24.38 1.65
N ASP A 40 -12.56 25.64 1.19
CA ASP A 40 -11.38 26.53 1.24
C ASP A 40 -10.83 26.96 2.62
N GLU A 41 -11.23 26.33 3.73
CA GLU A 41 -10.66 26.60 5.05
C GLU A 41 -10.16 25.29 5.63
N VAL A 42 -8.87 25.20 5.98
CA VAL A 42 -8.36 24.67 7.26
C VAL A 42 -6.85 24.31 7.21
N ASP A 43 -6.27 24.45 8.41
CA ASP A 43 -4.92 24.29 8.97
C ASP A 43 -4.07 23.10 8.49
N THR A 44 -2.82 23.38 8.13
CA THR A 44 -1.87 22.49 7.43
C THR A 44 -0.86 21.79 8.37
N SER A 45 -1.25 21.44 9.60
CA SER A 45 -0.30 20.82 10.54
C SER A 45 -0.38 19.28 10.52
N PRO A 46 0.72 18.54 10.26
CA PRO A 46 0.70 17.08 10.21
C PRO A 46 0.44 16.48 11.59
N LYS A 47 -0.68 15.75 11.75
CA LYS A 47 -0.97 14.96 12.95
C LYS A 47 -0.59 13.50 12.71
N ASP A 48 0.32 13.03 13.55
CA ASP A 48 0.65 11.65 13.95
C ASP A 48 0.11 10.47 13.07
N PRO A 49 0.98 9.61 12.48
CA PRO A 49 0.58 8.50 11.61
C PRO A 49 -0.28 7.41 12.27
N GLU A 50 -0.44 7.42 13.60
CA GLU A 50 -1.30 6.48 14.33
C GLU A 50 -2.77 6.93 14.43
N HIS A 51 -3.13 8.14 13.99
CA HIS A 51 -4.50 8.68 14.03
C HIS A 51 -5.10 8.90 12.63
N LEU A 52 -5.40 7.81 11.92
CA LEU A 52 -6.33 7.84 10.78
C LEU A 52 -7.80 7.89 11.27
N THR A 53 -8.12 8.79 12.19
CA THR A 53 -9.48 8.98 12.70
C THR A 53 -10.09 10.25 12.13
N GLU A 54 -11.04 10.09 11.21
CA GLU A 54 -12.24 10.90 10.93
C GLU A 54 -12.21 12.46 10.95
N ASP A 55 -11.06 13.12 11.02
CA ASP A 55 -10.98 14.59 10.95
C ASP A 55 -10.88 15.09 9.50
N ALA A 56 -12.06 15.37 8.96
CA ALA A 56 -12.54 16.41 8.05
C ALA A 56 -11.63 17.33 7.18
N ASP A 57 -10.31 17.13 7.06
CA ASP A 57 -9.42 18.09 6.35
C ASP A 57 -8.66 17.50 5.15
N GLN A 58 -8.96 16.28 4.74
CA GLN A 58 -8.18 15.59 3.71
C GLN A 58 -8.97 15.45 2.41
N VAL A 59 -8.46 16.03 1.33
CA VAL A 59 -8.83 15.58 -0.01
C VAL A 59 -8.41 14.13 -0.09
N VAL A 60 -9.39 13.23 -0.13
CA VAL A 60 -9.16 11.80 -0.27
C VAL A 60 -9.78 11.37 -1.58
N GLN A 61 -8.94 10.97 -2.52
CA GLN A 61 -9.39 10.39 -3.79
C GLN A 61 -8.98 8.92 -3.86
N TYR A 62 -9.95 8.06 -4.14
CA TYR A 62 -9.75 6.62 -4.28
C TYR A 62 -9.68 6.26 -5.75
N PHE A 63 -8.55 5.71 -6.20
CA PHE A 63 -8.33 5.24 -7.57
C PHE A 63 -8.15 3.73 -7.60
N PHE A 64 -8.94 3.05 -8.43
CA PHE A 64 -8.80 1.63 -8.62
C PHE A 64 -7.59 1.32 -9.51
N LEU A 65 -6.65 0.55 -8.96
CA LEU A 65 -5.43 0.17 -9.67
C LEU A 65 -5.52 -1.23 -10.27
N TYR A 66 -5.98 -2.22 -9.50
CA TYR A 66 -5.96 -3.60 -9.96
C TYR A 66 -6.84 -4.54 -9.16
N TYR A 67 -7.20 -5.69 -9.76
CA TYR A 67 -7.86 -6.79 -9.06
C TYR A 67 -7.04 -8.08 -9.17
N TYR A 68 -6.46 -8.53 -8.05
CA TYR A 68 -5.75 -9.80 -7.94
C TYR A 68 -6.75 -10.94 -7.83
N LYS A 69 -7.33 -11.34 -8.98
CA LYS A 69 -8.37 -12.38 -9.11
C LYS A 69 -8.08 -13.66 -8.31
N GLU A 70 -6.85 -14.14 -8.36
CA GLU A 70 -6.45 -15.38 -7.69
C GLU A 70 -6.53 -15.29 -6.16
N ASN A 71 -6.35 -14.09 -5.61
CA ASN A 71 -6.36 -13.84 -4.18
C ASN A 71 -7.67 -13.22 -3.69
N GLY A 72 -8.53 -12.75 -4.61
CA GLY A 72 -9.74 -12.01 -4.29
C GLY A 72 -9.44 -10.66 -3.63
N LEU A 73 -8.50 -9.89 -4.18
CA LEU A 73 -8.05 -8.62 -3.58
C LEU A 73 -8.12 -7.47 -4.58
N TYR A 74 -8.77 -6.37 -4.19
CA TYR A 74 -8.74 -5.09 -4.90
C TYR A 74 -7.60 -4.24 -4.38
N LEU A 75 -6.83 -3.65 -5.28
CA LEU A 75 -5.83 -2.64 -4.97
C LEU A 75 -6.36 -1.26 -5.34
N ILE A 76 -6.33 -0.36 -4.38
CA ILE A 76 -6.79 1.02 -4.49
C ILE A 76 -5.66 1.93 -4.06
N GLU A 77 -5.38 2.94 -4.86
CA GLU A 77 -4.56 4.07 -4.46
C GLU A 77 -5.45 5.12 -3.78
N VAL A 78 -4.94 5.71 -2.71
CA VAL A 78 -5.58 6.76 -1.94
C VAL A 78 -4.69 7.99 -2.06
N LEU A 79 -5.13 8.99 -2.82
CA LEU A 79 -4.44 10.27 -2.87
C LEU A 79 -4.94 11.13 -1.73
N TYR A 80 -4.01 11.65 -0.95
CA TYR A 80 -4.25 12.66 0.07
C TYR A 80 -3.91 14.05 -0.48
N TYR A 81 -4.16 15.10 0.30
CA TYR A 81 -3.66 16.44 -0.03
C TYR A 81 -2.13 16.43 -0.22
N GLU A 82 -1.43 15.81 0.73
CA GLU A 82 0.00 15.53 0.68
C GLU A 82 0.23 14.02 0.79
N GLY A 83 0.87 13.44 -0.22
CA GLY A 83 1.22 12.03 -0.25
C GLY A 83 0.16 11.11 -0.86
N THR A 84 0.49 9.82 -0.85
CA THR A 84 -0.35 8.74 -1.36
C THR A 84 -0.30 7.54 -0.41
N GLY A 85 -1.40 6.80 -0.36
CA GLY A 85 -1.51 5.55 0.37
C GLY A 85 -2.10 4.46 -0.51
N PHE A 86 -2.04 3.22 -0.04
CA PHE A 86 -2.61 2.08 -0.76
C PHE A 86 -3.52 1.28 0.16
N LEU A 87 -4.68 0.90 -0.36
CA LEU A 87 -5.60 -0.01 0.29
C LEU A 87 -5.67 -1.32 -0.48
N LEU A 88 -5.59 -2.41 0.26
CA LEU A 88 -5.90 -3.74 -0.22
C LEU A 88 -7.23 -4.17 0.39
N VAL A 89 -8.24 -4.39 -0.44
CA VAL A 89 -9.59 -4.78 0.01
C VAL A 89 -9.85 -6.23 -0.36
N GLN A 90 -10.23 -7.05 0.62
CA GLN A 90 -10.58 -8.45 0.40
C GLN A 90 -12.02 -8.59 -0.07
N GLN A 91 -12.20 -9.24 -1.22
CA GLN A 91 -13.52 -9.46 -1.83
C GLN A 91 -14.46 -10.32 -0.97
N ASP A 92 -13.91 -11.29 -0.22
CA ASP A 92 -14.71 -12.21 0.58
C ASP A 92 -15.42 -11.52 1.76
N THR A 93 -14.77 -10.52 2.35
CA THR A 93 -15.14 -9.96 3.66
C THR A 93 -15.31 -8.45 3.65
N GLY A 94 -14.80 -7.75 2.63
CA GLY A 94 -14.65 -6.29 2.64
C GLY A 94 -13.51 -5.79 3.56
N ALA A 95 -12.75 -6.69 4.20
CA ALA A 95 -11.64 -6.30 5.06
C ALA A 95 -10.62 -5.47 4.29
N THR A 96 -10.16 -4.38 4.90
CA THR A 96 -9.26 -3.41 4.28
C THR A 96 -7.93 -3.39 5.01
N TYR A 97 -6.83 -3.36 4.26
CA TYR A 97 -5.47 -3.31 4.77
C TYR A 97 -4.72 -2.11 4.18
N HIS A 98 -4.13 -1.28 5.04
CA HIS A 98 -3.30 -0.16 4.61
C HIS A 98 -1.89 -0.65 4.29
N LEU A 99 -1.43 -0.32 3.09
CA LEU A 99 -0.14 -0.72 2.54
C LEU A 99 0.76 0.50 2.31
N PHE A 100 2.07 0.31 2.46
CA PHE A 100 3.05 1.34 2.09
C PHE A 100 3.15 1.53 0.57
N SER A 101 2.94 0.47 -0.20
CA SER A 101 3.04 0.47 -1.66
C SER A 101 2.17 -0.64 -2.25
N PRO A 102 1.97 -0.69 -3.59
CA PRO A 102 1.42 -1.87 -4.24
C PRO A 102 2.17 -3.15 -3.83
N PRO A 103 1.44 -4.27 -3.59
CA PRO A 103 2.05 -5.49 -3.09
C PRO A 103 2.78 -6.27 -4.19
N VAL A 104 3.93 -6.82 -3.84
CA VAL A 104 4.63 -7.84 -4.62
C VAL A 104 4.43 -9.20 -3.94
N PHE A 105 3.61 -10.04 -4.56
CA PHE A 105 3.31 -11.38 -4.04
C PHE A 105 4.51 -12.32 -4.15
N GLY A 106 4.73 -13.10 -3.10
CA GLY A 106 5.73 -14.16 -3.11
C GLY A 106 5.32 -15.33 -4.01
N PRO A 107 6.21 -16.31 -4.22
CA PRO A 107 6.03 -17.37 -5.22
C PRO A 107 4.74 -18.19 -5.05
N GLU A 108 4.33 -18.43 -3.79
CA GLU A 108 3.11 -19.19 -3.46
C GLU A 108 1.87 -18.31 -3.27
N LYS A 109 1.99 -16.98 -3.42
CA LYS A 109 0.89 -16.02 -3.26
C LYS A 109 0.18 -16.06 -1.89
N HIS A 110 0.76 -16.71 -0.89
CA HIS A 110 0.31 -16.69 0.52
C HIS A 110 0.98 -15.59 1.35
N GLN A 111 1.88 -14.84 0.74
CA GLN A 111 2.57 -13.71 1.35
C GLN A 111 2.84 -12.66 0.28
N PHE A 112 2.96 -11.42 0.70
CA PHE A 112 3.40 -10.32 -0.15
C PHE A 112 4.21 -9.32 0.66
N ALA A 113 5.02 -8.54 -0.04
CA ALA A 113 5.79 -7.45 0.54
C ALA A 113 5.46 -6.13 -0.14
N THR A 114 5.60 -5.05 0.62
CA THR A 114 5.47 -3.67 0.15
C THR A 114 6.70 -2.91 0.62
N ALA A 115 7.18 -1.97 -0.18
CA ALA A 115 8.30 -1.11 0.21
C ALA A 115 8.04 0.29 -0.34
N SER A 116 8.19 1.28 0.52
CA SER A 116 8.07 2.69 0.18
C SER A 116 9.30 3.44 0.67
N MET A 117 9.60 4.53 -0.03
CA MET A 117 10.72 5.39 0.25
C MET A 117 10.27 6.84 0.24
N ASP A 118 10.57 7.54 1.34
CA ASP A 118 10.49 8.99 1.45
C ASP A 118 11.70 9.45 2.27
N LEU A 119 12.68 10.05 1.59
CA LEU A 119 13.98 10.39 2.17
C LEU A 119 14.07 11.84 2.69
N GLU A 120 13.07 12.67 2.41
CA GLU A 120 13.17 14.11 2.63
C GLU A 120 11.85 14.75 3.02
N ALA A 121 10.78 14.45 2.27
CA ALA A 121 9.54 15.20 2.35
C ALA A 121 8.65 14.75 3.52
N GLY A 122 8.76 13.48 3.92
CA GLY A 122 8.05 12.93 5.09
C GLY A 122 6.54 12.80 4.90
N TYR A 123 6.05 12.83 3.65
CA TYR A 123 4.64 12.72 3.31
C TYR A 123 4.19 11.28 3.08
N ASN A 124 5.12 10.37 2.79
CA ASN A 124 4.85 8.96 2.57
C ASN A 124 5.62 8.09 3.57
N PRO A 125 5.16 6.84 3.80
CA PRO A 125 5.93 5.89 4.57
C PRO A 125 7.31 5.64 3.95
N ASN A 126 8.32 5.46 4.80
CA ASN A 126 9.67 5.07 4.40
C ASN A 126 10.05 3.75 5.08
N GLY A 127 9.75 2.61 4.45
CA GLY A 127 9.84 1.33 5.13
C GLY A 127 9.36 0.13 4.33
N ILE A 128 9.31 -1.02 5.01
CA ILE A 128 8.88 -2.32 4.48
C ILE A 128 7.69 -2.81 5.29
N GLN A 129 6.76 -3.49 4.63
CA GLN A 129 5.82 -4.40 5.28
C GLN A 129 5.88 -5.77 4.60
N ILE A 130 5.72 -6.83 5.39
CA ILE A 130 5.47 -8.18 4.89
C ILE A 130 4.16 -8.67 5.50
N TRP A 131 3.30 -9.19 4.64
CA TRP A 131 1.98 -9.68 4.99
C TRP A 131 1.89 -11.16 4.66
N GLN A 132 1.21 -11.90 5.52
CA GLN A 132 0.99 -13.34 5.37
C GLN A 132 -0.49 -13.67 5.49
N LYS A 133 -0.97 -14.57 4.64
CA LYS A 133 -2.33 -15.07 4.69
C LYS A 133 -2.47 -16.09 5.82
N LYS A 134 -3.39 -15.83 6.75
CA LYS A 134 -3.80 -16.74 7.84
C LYS A 134 -5.30 -17.04 7.68
N GLY A 135 -5.60 -18.20 7.12
CA GLY A 135 -6.97 -18.58 6.75
C GLY A 135 -7.55 -17.62 5.71
N LEU A 136 -8.65 -16.95 6.05
CA LEU A 136 -9.30 -15.95 5.20
C LEU A 136 -8.84 -14.52 5.48
N GLN A 137 -7.76 -14.29 6.24
CA GLN A 137 -7.31 -12.94 6.55
C GLN A 137 -5.83 -12.74 6.19
N TRP A 138 -5.45 -11.50 5.93
CA TRP A 138 -4.05 -11.09 5.86
C TRP A 138 -3.60 -10.51 7.19
N THR A 139 -2.42 -10.91 7.65
CA THR A 139 -1.79 -10.40 8.87
C THR A 139 -0.42 -9.86 8.53
N LYS A 140 -0.13 -8.64 9.00
CA LYS A 140 1.21 -8.06 8.94
C LYS A 140 2.15 -8.89 9.81
N SER A 141 3.13 -9.57 9.21
CA SER A 141 4.10 -10.41 9.90
C SER A 141 5.43 -9.70 10.15
N PHE A 142 5.69 -8.61 9.44
CA PHE A 142 6.85 -7.75 9.62
C PHE A 142 6.52 -6.32 9.17
N GLU A 143 7.04 -5.34 9.89
CA GLU A 143 7.06 -3.94 9.49
C GLU A 143 8.30 -3.27 10.06
N GLN A 144 8.99 -2.50 9.22
CA GLN A 144 10.14 -1.72 9.63
C GLN A 144 10.10 -0.37 8.91
N VAL A 145 10.20 0.71 9.69
CA VAL A 145 10.33 2.07 9.19
C VAL A 145 11.79 2.50 9.35
N TYR A 146 12.32 3.19 8.36
CA TYR A 146 13.71 3.67 8.34
C TYR A 146 13.74 5.19 8.35
N THR A 147 14.77 5.74 9.01
CA THR A 147 15.03 7.19 9.05
C THR A 147 16.24 7.58 8.21
N ASP A 148 17.22 6.68 8.10
CA ASP A 148 18.55 7.02 7.57
C ASP A 148 18.70 6.64 6.09
N PHE A 149 17.80 5.79 5.60
CA PHE A 149 17.77 5.32 4.23
C PHE A 149 16.35 4.91 3.86
N GLY A 150 16.13 4.65 2.59
CA GLY A 150 14.86 4.22 2.05
C GLY A 150 14.99 2.98 1.21
N VAL A 151 13.86 2.36 0.97
CA VAL A 151 13.77 1.02 0.40
C VAL A 151 12.67 0.96 -0.64
N SER A 152 12.93 0.25 -1.74
CA SER A 152 11.95 0.04 -2.79
C SER A 152 12.21 -1.26 -3.54
N ASN A 153 11.37 -1.55 -4.53
CA ASN A 153 11.51 -2.69 -5.43
C ASN A 153 11.68 -4.02 -4.69
N PRO A 154 10.70 -4.43 -3.87
CA PRO A 154 10.75 -5.72 -3.20
C PRO A 154 10.80 -6.84 -4.24
N HIS A 155 11.71 -7.79 -4.03
CA HIS A 155 11.90 -8.95 -4.87
C HIS A 155 11.98 -10.21 -4.01
N TRP A 156 11.20 -11.23 -4.36
CA TRP A 156 11.23 -12.51 -3.67
C TRP A 156 12.25 -13.43 -4.34
N ASP A 157 13.41 -13.62 -3.71
CA ASP A 157 14.44 -14.56 -4.16
C ASP A 157 14.01 -16.02 -3.91
N SER A 158 13.21 -16.24 -2.86
CA SER A 158 12.61 -17.54 -2.54
C SER A 158 11.37 -17.36 -1.65
N LYS A 159 10.81 -18.45 -1.11
CA LYS A 159 9.73 -18.38 -0.12
C LYS A 159 10.16 -17.75 1.21
N THR A 160 11.47 -17.70 1.49
CA THR A 160 12.01 -17.27 2.79
C THR A 160 13.07 -16.19 2.66
N HIS A 161 13.28 -15.62 1.46
CA HIS A 161 14.27 -14.57 1.23
C HIS A 161 13.67 -13.48 0.34
N LEU A 162 13.86 -12.23 0.74
CA LEU A 162 13.59 -11.06 -0.09
C LEU A 162 14.82 -10.17 -0.19
N SER A 163 14.91 -9.51 -1.33
CA SER A 163 15.82 -8.41 -1.59
C SER A 163 15.02 -7.12 -1.86
N PHE A 164 15.62 -6.00 -1.49
CA PHE A 164 15.10 -4.65 -1.71
C PHE A 164 16.24 -3.77 -2.21
N GLN A 165 15.92 -2.80 -3.05
CA GLN A 165 16.86 -1.74 -3.37
C GLN A 165 16.90 -0.75 -2.20
N LYS A 166 18.10 -0.47 -1.71
CA LYS A 166 18.37 0.48 -0.61
C LYS A 166 18.92 1.78 -1.18
N TYR A 167 18.48 2.90 -0.63
CA TYR A 167 18.86 4.25 -1.06
C TYR A 167 19.23 5.10 0.15
N THR A 168 20.44 5.65 0.15
CA THR A 168 20.89 6.58 1.19
C THR A 168 21.13 7.95 0.57
N TRP A 169 20.40 8.95 1.06
CA TRP A 169 20.57 10.33 0.64
C TRP A 169 21.72 10.98 1.40
N ASN A 170 22.65 11.61 0.68
CA ASN A 170 23.66 12.46 1.28
C ASN A 170 23.28 13.93 1.09
N GLY A 171 22.76 14.55 2.14
CA GLY A 171 22.34 15.96 2.12
C GLY A 171 23.46 16.95 1.82
N ALA A 172 24.74 16.57 2.01
CA ALA A 172 25.86 17.48 1.78
C ALA A 172 26.16 17.70 0.29
N ASP A 173 25.91 16.71 -0.57
CA ASP A 173 26.20 16.79 -2.00
C ASP A 173 25.02 16.42 -2.92
N GLY A 174 23.84 16.18 -2.33
CA GLY A 174 22.59 15.88 -3.04
C GLY A 174 22.61 14.54 -3.79
N LYS A 175 23.55 13.64 -3.46
CA LYS A 175 23.68 12.35 -4.12
C LYS A 175 22.95 11.25 -3.38
N VAL A 176 22.49 10.26 -4.13
CA VAL A 176 21.90 9.03 -3.62
C VAL A 176 22.85 7.86 -3.84
N ALA A 177 23.29 7.24 -2.76
CA ALA A 177 23.99 5.96 -2.80
C ALA A 177 22.97 4.82 -2.90
N LYS A 178 23.24 3.85 -3.78
CA LYS A 178 22.42 2.64 -3.95
C LYS A 178 23.08 1.44 -3.29
N GLY A 179 22.28 0.62 -2.66
CA GLY A 179 22.69 -0.66 -2.09
C GLY A 179 21.56 -1.67 -2.18
N GLU A 180 21.72 -2.75 -1.44
CA GLU A 180 20.74 -3.82 -1.32
C GLU A 180 20.47 -4.05 0.17
N LEU A 181 19.21 -4.32 0.49
CA LEU A 181 18.79 -4.83 1.80
C LEU A 181 18.19 -6.22 1.59
N LYS A 182 18.55 -7.18 2.44
CA LYS A 182 18.01 -8.53 2.39
C LYS A 182 17.32 -8.88 3.69
N LEU A 183 16.20 -9.58 3.55
CA LEU A 183 15.48 -10.15 4.67
C LEU A 183 15.37 -11.67 4.48
N SER A 184 15.60 -12.40 5.57
CA SER A 184 15.38 -13.85 5.65
C SER A 184 14.33 -14.21 6.69
N PHE A 185 13.49 -15.20 6.37
CA PHE A 185 12.52 -15.76 7.31
C PHE A 185 13.16 -16.93 8.06
N GLN A 186 13.48 -16.70 9.33
CA GLN A 186 14.15 -17.66 10.20
C GLN A 186 13.53 -17.65 11.60
N ASN A 187 13.40 -18.83 12.21
CA ASN A 187 12.81 -18.99 13.54
C ASN A 187 11.42 -18.32 13.67
N SER A 188 10.58 -18.48 12.63
CA SER A 188 9.23 -17.92 12.54
C SER A 188 9.17 -16.38 12.51
N GLN A 189 10.26 -15.70 12.18
CA GLN A 189 10.34 -14.24 12.08
C GLN A 189 11.16 -13.80 10.87
N TRP A 190 10.79 -12.67 10.30
CA TRP A 190 11.63 -11.98 9.31
C TRP A 190 12.75 -11.23 10.02
N LYS A 191 13.95 -11.30 9.47
CA LYS A 191 15.13 -10.58 9.96
C LYS A 191 15.89 -10.00 8.80
N GLU A 192 16.44 -8.81 8.99
CA GLU A 192 17.45 -8.25 8.09
C GLU A 192 18.75 -9.07 8.22
N ASP A 193 19.38 -9.35 7.08
CA ASP A 193 20.63 -10.12 6.99
C ASP A 193 21.89 -9.25 7.15
#